data_AF-R7IJX4-F1
#
_entry.id   AF-R7IJX4-F1
#
_cell.length_a   1.000
_cell.length_b   1.000
_cell.length_c   1.000
_cell.angle_alpha   90.00
_cell.angle_beta   90.00
_cell.angle_gamma   90.00
#
_symmetry.space_group_name_H-M   'P 1'
#
loop_
_entity.id
_entity.type
_entity.pdbx_description
1 polymer ?
#
loop_
_entity_poly.entity_id
_entity_poly.type
_entity_poly.pdbx_seq_one_letter_code
_entity_poly.pdbx_strand_id
1 'polypeptide(L)'
;MLCVGGVAVYTRGFIQKLLILVGLLIAYVIYAILTNGLGLGQPIDFSLISNAAWFGLPHFHHPEFRADAILLIVPVVIILIAENLGHVKAVTAMTGRNLDPYMGRAFMGDGLATIVSSSMGGTGVTTYGENIGVMAATRVYSTLLFPVAAALAILLGFSPKFGALIQTIPQPILAGMSIVVFGLIAVSGARIWVENHVDFSQNRNLIVAAVTLILGAGDFSLSIGGFTIGGIGTATFGAIILNALMTPGERMGQKKNS
;
A
#
# COMPACT_ATOMS: atom_id res chain seq x y z
N MET A 1 -12.41 -11.31 4.90
CA MET A 1 -11.27 -12.25 5.07
C MET A 1 -11.53 -13.61 4.43
N LEU A 2 -12.46 -14.43 4.96
CA LEU A 2 -12.70 -15.79 4.44
C LEU A 2 -13.06 -15.81 2.95
N CYS A 3 -13.87 -14.86 2.46
CA CYS A 3 -14.18 -14.76 1.03
C CYS A 3 -12.92 -14.53 0.20
N VAL A 4 -12.04 -13.62 0.63
CA VAL A 4 -10.79 -13.30 -0.07
C VAL A 4 -9.81 -14.47 -0.02
N GLY A 5 -9.60 -15.06 1.17
CA GLY A 5 -8.72 -16.23 1.34
C GLY A 5 -9.25 -17.46 0.60
N GLY A 6 -10.57 -17.64 0.58
CA GLY A 6 -11.23 -18.70 -0.17
C GLY A 6 -11.01 -18.54 -1.67
N VAL A 7 -11.16 -17.33 -2.22
CA VAL A 7 -10.83 -17.07 -3.63
C VAL A 7 -9.34 -17.34 -3.88
N ALA A 8 -8.45 -16.89 -3.00
CA ALA A 8 -7.02 -17.06 -3.16
C ALA A 8 -6.57 -18.54 -3.19
N VAL A 9 -7.24 -19.42 -2.43
CA VAL A 9 -6.86 -20.84 -2.27
C VAL A 9 -7.62 -21.75 -3.24
N TYR A 10 -8.92 -21.53 -3.43
CA TYR A 10 -9.78 -22.44 -4.19
C TYR A 10 -9.92 -22.08 -5.67
N THR A 11 -9.56 -20.87 -6.08
CA THR A 11 -9.61 -20.48 -7.51
C THR A 11 -8.23 -20.53 -8.15
N ARG A 12 -8.19 -20.64 -9.48
CA ARG A 12 -6.95 -20.68 -10.27
C ARG A 12 -7.03 -19.69 -11.44
N GLY A 13 -5.86 -19.31 -11.95
CA GLY A 13 -5.76 -18.51 -13.17
C GLY A 13 -6.10 -17.04 -12.94
N PHE A 14 -7.02 -16.49 -13.73
CA PHE A 14 -7.34 -15.06 -13.72
C PHE A 14 -8.11 -14.62 -12.46
N ILE A 15 -9.06 -15.44 -11.99
CA ILE A 15 -9.90 -15.13 -10.81
C ILE A 15 -9.05 -15.00 -9.55
N GLN A 16 -8.03 -15.85 -9.40
CA GLN A 16 -7.10 -15.80 -8.28
C GLN A 16 -6.30 -14.50 -8.25
N LYS A 17 -5.97 -13.91 -9.41
CA LYS A 17 -5.27 -12.62 -9.50
C LYS A 17 -6.16 -11.44 -9.10
N LEU A 18 -7.48 -11.62 -9.18
CA LEU A 18 -8.50 -10.67 -8.74
C LEU A 18 -9.05 -11.01 -7.34
N LEU A 19 -8.27 -11.72 -6.50
CA LEU A 19 -8.75 -12.22 -5.20
C LEU A 19 -9.38 -11.14 -4.31
N ILE A 20 -8.82 -9.92 -4.33
CA ILE A 20 -9.32 -8.78 -3.55
C ILE A 20 -10.68 -8.34 -4.11
N LEU A 21 -10.79 -8.15 -5.42
CA LEU A 21 -12.02 -7.70 -6.08
C LEU A 21 -13.13 -8.75 -5.96
N VAL A 22 -12.83 -10.01 -6.29
CA VAL A 22 -13.81 -11.11 -6.24
C VAL A 22 -14.21 -11.40 -4.80
N GLY A 23 -13.26 -11.40 -3.87
CA GLY A 23 -13.53 -11.57 -2.44
C GLY A 23 -14.39 -10.44 -1.87
N LEU A 24 -14.17 -9.19 -2.31
CA LEU A 24 -15.02 -8.04 -1.98
C LEU A 24 -16.43 -8.22 -2.54
N LEU A 25 -16.58 -8.60 -3.81
CA LEU A 25 -17.90 -8.84 -4.43
C LEU A 25 -18.68 -9.92 -3.69
N ILE A 26 -18.05 -11.06 -3.37
CA ILE A 26 -18.68 -12.14 -2.61
C ILE A 26 -19.07 -11.65 -1.21
N ALA A 27 -18.18 -10.93 -0.52
CA ALA A 27 -18.49 -10.39 0.81
C ALA A 27 -19.63 -9.37 0.76
N TYR A 28 -19.69 -8.53 -0.26
CA TYR A 28 -20.75 -7.55 -0.46
C TYR A 28 -22.10 -8.21 -0.72
N VAL A 29 -22.15 -9.24 -1.57
CA VAL A 29 -23.38 -10.02 -1.81
C VAL A 29 -23.85 -10.73 -0.54
N ILE A 30 -22.93 -11.37 0.20
CA ILE A 30 -23.27 -12.02 1.48
C ILE A 30 -23.83 -10.99 2.45
N TYR A 31 -23.17 -9.83 2.61
CA TYR A 31 -23.64 -8.77 3.48
C TYR A 31 -25.03 -8.27 3.07
N ALA A 32 -25.24 -8.01 1.78
CA ALA A 32 -26.52 -7.56 1.25
C ALA A 32 -27.66 -8.56 1.55
N ILE A 33 -27.40 -9.87 1.43
CA ILE A 33 -28.38 -10.91 1.77
C ILE A 33 -28.67 -10.91 3.28
N LEU A 34 -27.63 -10.82 4.11
CA LEU A 34 -27.78 -10.83 5.57
C LEU A 34 -28.51 -9.59 6.10
N THR A 35 -28.23 -8.40 5.55
CA THR A 35 -28.84 -7.15 6.04
C THR A 35 -30.16 -6.82 5.35
N ASN A 36 -30.20 -6.78 4.02
CA ASN A 36 -31.41 -6.41 3.28
C ASN A 36 -32.42 -7.56 3.19
N GLY A 37 -31.96 -8.82 3.24
CA GLY A 37 -32.83 -9.99 3.18
C GLY A 37 -33.27 -10.50 4.55
N LEU A 38 -32.33 -10.61 5.50
CA LEU A 38 -32.56 -11.20 6.83
C LEU A 38 -32.64 -10.17 7.97
N GLY A 39 -32.42 -8.88 7.70
CA GLY A 39 -32.54 -7.81 8.70
C GLY A 39 -31.43 -7.77 9.75
N LEU A 40 -30.32 -8.51 9.55
CA LEU A 40 -29.24 -8.68 10.54
C LEU A 40 -28.19 -7.56 10.45
N GLY A 41 -28.60 -6.30 10.54
CA GLY A 41 -27.69 -5.14 10.57
C GLY A 41 -28.20 -3.95 9.77
N GLN A 42 -27.31 -3.00 9.49
CA GLN A 42 -27.69 -1.84 8.67
C GLN A 42 -27.84 -2.25 7.20
N PRO A 43 -29.00 -1.97 6.59
CA PRO A 43 -29.23 -2.27 5.18
C PRO A 43 -28.31 -1.41 4.30
N ILE A 44 -27.96 -1.95 3.15
CA ILE A 44 -27.22 -1.19 2.14
C ILE A 44 -28.21 -0.28 1.43
N ASP A 45 -28.00 1.03 1.55
CA ASP A 45 -28.82 2.02 0.86
C ASP A 45 -28.42 2.15 -0.62
N PHE A 46 -29.16 1.46 -1.49
CA PHE A 46 -28.98 1.56 -2.93
C PHE A 46 -29.54 2.84 -3.55
N SER A 47 -30.27 3.67 -2.79
CA SER A 47 -30.82 4.94 -3.30
C SER A 47 -29.70 5.91 -3.68
N LEU A 48 -28.55 5.83 -3.02
CA LEU A 48 -27.32 6.56 -3.35
C LEU A 48 -26.89 6.30 -4.81
N ILE A 49 -27.04 5.07 -5.29
CA ILE A 49 -26.66 4.67 -6.65
C ILE A 49 -27.72 5.09 -7.67
N SER A 50 -29.02 5.01 -7.32
CA SER A 50 -30.10 5.42 -8.22
C SER A 50 -30.14 6.93 -8.44
N ASN A 51 -29.82 7.70 -7.40
CA ASN A 51 -29.82 9.16 -7.43
C ASN A 51 -28.54 9.76 -8.03
N ALA A 52 -27.46 8.98 -8.12
CA ALA A 52 -26.21 9.44 -8.70
C ALA A 52 -26.26 9.53 -10.23
N ALA A 53 -25.75 10.65 -10.75
CA ALA A 53 -25.59 10.84 -12.20
C ALA A 53 -24.55 9.87 -12.78
N TRP A 54 -24.78 9.45 -14.02
CA TRP A 54 -23.83 8.59 -14.76
C TRP A 54 -22.53 9.31 -15.10
N PHE A 55 -22.62 10.63 -15.35
CA PHE A 55 -21.49 11.51 -15.66
C PHE A 55 -21.52 12.72 -14.74
N GLY A 56 -20.36 13.12 -14.23
CA GLY A 56 -20.19 14.29 -13.39
C GLY A 56 -18.72 14.57 -13.13
N LEU A 57 -18.41 15.83 -12.83
CA LEU A 57 -17.05 16.23 -12.49
C LEU A 57 -16.71 15.78 -11.06
N PRO A 58 -15.48 15.28 -10.82
CA PRO A 58 -15.02 15.00 -9.46
C PRO A 58 -14.92 16.30 -8.65
N HIS A 59 -15.04 16.17 -7.34
CA HIS A 59 -14.87 17.32 -6.43
C HIS A 59 -13.39 17.68 -6.33
N PHE A 60 -13.07 18.93 -6.66
CA PHE A 60 -11.73 19.48 -6.52
C PHE A 60 -11.62 20.25 -5.22
N HIS A 61 -10.49 20.07 -4.53
CA HIS A 61 -10.12 20.89 -3.39
C HIS A 61 -8.88 21.71 -3.74
N HIS A 62 -8.89 22.99 -3.37
CA HIS A 62 -7.75 23.87 -3.59
C HIS A 62 -6.65 23.59 -2.55
N PRO A 63 -5.37 23.57 -2.94
CA PRO A 63 -4.27 23.35 -2.01
C PRO A 63 -4.07 24.57 -1.10
N GLU A 64 -4.00 24.32 0.21
CA GLU A 64 -3.65 25.32 1.22
C GLU A 64 -2.25 25.04 1.76
N PHE A 65 -1.34 26.02 1.67
CA PHE A 65 0.03 25.88 2.12
C PHE A 65 0.19 26.35 3.56
N ARG A 66 0.28 25.39 4.47
CA ARG A 66 0.44 25.61 5.89
C ARG A 66 1.77 25.04 6.36
N ALA A 67 2.66 25.90 6.85
CA ALA A 67 4.02 25.51 7.23
C ALA A 67 4.04 24.43 8.33
N ASP A 68 3.11 24.52 9.28
CA ASP A 68 2.87 23.52 10.31
C ASP A 68 2.47 22.17 9.69
N ALA A 69 1.48 22.14 8.80
CA ALA A 69 1.05 20.90 8.14
C ALA A 69 2.14 20.28 7.26
N ILE A 70 2.90 21.11 6.54
CA ILE A 70 4.04 20.66 5.72
C ILE A 70 5.08 19.96 6.60
N LEU A 71 5.43 20.56 7.74
CA LEU A 71 6.45 20.00 8.64
C LEU A 71 6.02 18.63 9.21
N LEU A 72 4.72 18.40 9.43
CA LEU A 72 4.18 17.11 9.88
C LEU A 72 4.26 16.02 8.80
N ILE A 73 4.13 16.40 7.52
CA ILE A 73 4.12 15.44 6.40
C ILE A 73 5.54 15.12 5.90
N VAL A 74 6.52 16.01 6.06
CA VAL A 74 7.91 15.82 5.62
C VAL A 74 8.51 14.45 6.05
N PRO A 75 8.36 14.00 7.31
CA PRO A 75 8.87 12.70 7.73
C PRO A 75 8.24 11.52 6.97
N VAL A 76 6.97 11.64 6.58
CA VAL A 76 6.23 10.60 5.83
C VAL A 76 6.83 10.42 4.44
N VAL A 77 7.34 11.48 3.82
CA VAL A 77 7.99 11.41 2.49
C VAL A 77 9.21 10.49 2.52
N ILE A 78 9.98 10.48 3.61
CA ILE A 78 11.14 9.57 3.75
C ILE A 78 10.69 8.11 3.74
N ILE A 79 9.55 7.81 4.37
CA ILE A 79 8.93 6.47 4.39
C ILE A 79 8.54 6.07 2.97
N LEU A 80 7.89 6.96 2.22
CA LEU A 80 7.47 6.72 0.83
C LEU A 80 8.65 6.48 -0.11
N ILE A 81 9.77 7.19 0.09
CA ILE A 81 11.00 6.95 -0.69
C ILE A 81 11.55 5.56 -0.42
N ALA A 82 11.60 5.14 0.85
CA ALA A 82 12.06 3.80 1.23
C ALA A 82 11.14 2.70 0.68
N GLU A 83 9.83 2.92 0.72
CA GLU A 83 8.81 2.03 0.14
C GLU A 83 8.99 1.89 -1.37
N ASN A 84 9.07 3.01 -2.10
CA ASN A 84 9.19 3.02 -3.55
C ASN A 84 10.52 2.37 -4.00
N LEU A 85 11.61 2.60 -3.25
CA LEU A 85 12.87 1.88 -3.46
C LEU A 85 12.69 0.36 -3.34
N GLY A 86 12.00 -0.10 -2.29
CA GLY A 86 11.69 -1.52 -2.08
C GLY A 86 10.90 -2.12 -3.24
N HIS A 87 9.88 -1.40 -3.73
CA HIS A 87 9.09 -1.81 -4.89
C HIS A 87 9.92 -1.93 -6.18
N VAL A 88 10.77 -0.94 -6.48
CA VAL A 88 11.64 -1.01 -7.67
C VAL A 88 12.65 -2.16 -7.55
N LYS A 89 13.18 -2.42 -6.36
CA LYS A 89 14.09 -3.56 -6.12
C LYS A 89 13.37 -4.91 -6.27
N ALA A 90 12.13 -5.04 -5.81
CA ALA A 90 11.32 -6.23 -6.04
C ALA A 90 11.09 -6.47 -7.55
N VAL A 91 10.77 -5.44 -8.32
CA VAL A 91 10.62 -5.55 -9.79
C VAL A 91 11.96 -5.91 -10.46
N THR A 92 13.07 -5.34 -10.00
CA THR A 92 14.43 -5.67 -10.49
C THR A 92 14.72 -7.16 -10.29
N ALA A 93 14.47 -7.70 -9.09
CA ALA A 93 14.68 -9.11 -8.77
C ALA A 93 13.81 -10.04 -9.64
N MET A 94 12.56 -9.65 -9.92
CA MET A 94 11.63 -10.43 -10.74
C MET A 94 11.93 -10.39 -12.23
N THR A 95 12.40 -9.26 -12.74
CA THR A 95 12.66 -9.06 -14.17
C THR A 95 14.09 -9.41 -14.57
N GLY A 96 15.00 -9.54 -13.61
CA GLY A 96 16.43 -9.77 -13.84
C GLY A 96 17.15 -8.61 -14.52
N ARG A 97 16.52 -7.42 -14.59
CA ARG A 97 17.08 -6.22 -15.22
C ARG A 97 17.46 -5.22 -14.16
N ASN A 98 18.67 -4.64 -14.27
CA ASN A 98 19.10 -3.58 -13.38
C ASN A 98 18.31 -2.28 -13.64
N LEU A 99 17.46 -1.89 -12.69
CA LEU A 99 16.65 -0.66 -12.75
C LEU A 99 17.26 0.51 -11.97
N ASP A 100 18.42 0.34 -11.33
CA ASP A 100 19.06 1.38 -10.52
C ASP A 100 19.32 2.70 -11.28
N PRO A 101 19.70 2.69 -12.57
CA PRO A 101 19.84 3.94 -13.35
C PRO A 101 18.54 4.72 -13.50
N TYR A 102 17.38 4.06 -13.35
CA TYR A 102 16.06 4.67 -13.48
C TYR A 102 15.48 5.10 -12.13
N MET A 103 16.16 4.83 -11.01
CA MET A 103 15.63 5.12 -9.67
C MET A 103 15.29 6.61 -9.48
N GLY A 104 16.16 7.52 -9.95
CA GLY A 104 15.89 8.96 -9.91
C GLY A 104 14.66 9.36 -10.73
N ARG A 105 14.41 8.69 -11.86
CA ARG A 105 13.21 8.91 -12.69
C ARG A 105 11.96 8.35 -12.03
N ALA A 106 12.09 7.24 -11.30
CA ALA A 106 10.99 6.65 -10.53
C ALA A 106 10.55 7.58 -9.40
N PHE A 107 11.49 8.12 -8.61
CA PHE A 107 11.18 9.09 -7.56
C PHE A 107 10.60 10.40 -8.11
N MET A 108 11.12 10.90 -9.23
CA MET A 108 10.57 12.09 -9.87
C MET A 108 9.14 11.84 -10.38
N GLY A 109 8.87 10.68 -10.97
CA GLY A 109 7.53 10.31 -11.42
C GLY A 109 6.52 10.24 -10.28
N ASP A 110 6.92 9.65 -9.16
CA ASP A 110 6.11 9.52 -7.95
C ASP A 110 5.82 10.88 -7.30
N GLY A 111 6.85 11.73 -7.19
CA GLY A 111 6.71 13.10 -6.70
C GLY A 111 5.81 13.96 -7.59
N LEU A 112 5.96 13.89 -8.92
CA LEU A 112 5.09 14.60 -9.86
C LEU A 112 3.64 14.11 -9.80
N ALA A 113 3.43 12.80 -9.71
CA ALA A 113 2.09 12.23 -9.55
C ALA A 113 1.43 12.69 -8.24
N THR A 114 2.20 12.75 -7.16
CA THR A 114 1.74 13.27 -5.87
C THR A 114 1.40 14.75 -5.94
N ILE A 115 2.24 15.58 -6.57
CA ILE A 115 1.96 17.01 -6.78
C ILE A 115 0.65 17.19 -7.55
N VAL A 116 0.47 16.46 -8.66
CA VAL A 116 -0.76 16.54 -9.47
C VAL A 116 -1.97 16.09 -8.66
N SER A 117 -1.91 14.93 -8.00
CA SER A 117 -2.99 14.40 -7.16
C SER A 117 -3.39 15.40 -6.06
N SER A 118 -2.43 15.85 -5.26
CA SER A 118 -2.67 16.76 -4.15
C SER A 118 -3.09 18.16 -4.57
N SER A 119 -2.62 18.66 -5.73
CA SER A 119 -3.08 19.94 -6.27
C SER A 119 -4.56 19.95 -6.66
N MET A 120 -5.12 18.77 -6.93
CA MET A 120 -6.53 18.57 -7.30
C MET A 120 -7.39 18.13 -6.10
N GLY A 121 -6.81 18.04 -4.90
CA GLY A 121 -7.50 17.60 -3.68
C GLY A 121 -7.40 16.10 -3.38
N GLY A 122 -6.58 15.36 -4.14
CA GLY A 122 -6.27 13.95 -3.89
C GLY A 122 -5.23 13.75 -2.79
N THR A 123 -5.03 12.50 -2.37
CA THR A 123 -4.01 12.13 -1.39
C THR A 123 -2.64 11.93 -2.06
N GLY A 124 -1.59 11.84 -1.25
CA GLY A 124 -0.29 11.36 -1.73
C GLY A 124 -0.43 9.97 -2.35
N VAL A 125 0.31 9.73 -3.43
CA VAL A 125 0.27 8.48 -4.18
C VAL A 125 1.64 7.79 -4.12
N THR A 126 1.63 6.47 -4.29
CA THR A 126 2.84 5.64 -4.32
C THR A 126 2.61 4.44 -5.24
N THR A 127 3.65 3.65 -5.48
CA THR A 127 3.57 2.41 -6.23
C THR A 127 2.85 1.31 -5.43
N TYR A 128 2.02 0.50 -6.09
CA TYR A 128 1.24 -0.56 -5.44
C TYR A 128 1.96 -1.92 -5.45
N GLY A 129 2.28 -2.43 -4.27
CA GLY A 129 2.92 -3.75 -4.08
C GLY A 129 2.06 -4.92 -4.55
N GLU A 130 0.74 -4.81 -4.47
CA GLU A 130 -0.19 -5.84 -4.94
C GLU A 130 -0.09 -6.04 -6.46
N ASN A 131 0.06 -4.93 -7.21
CA ASN A 131 0.26 -4.99 -8.66
C ASN A 131 1.60 -5.64 -9.02
N ILE A 132 2.64 -5.43 -8.20
CA ILE A 132 3.93 -6.11 -8.34
C ILE A 132 3.79 -7.61 -8.11
N GLY A 133 3.02 -8.01 -7.10
CA GLY A 133 2.66 -9.42 -6.86
C GLY A 133 1.97 -10.06 -8.08
N VAL A 134 1.04 -9.34 -8.73
CA VAL A 134 0.38 -9.80 -9.96
C VAL A 134 1.37 -9.90 -11.13
N MET A 135 2.29 -8.94 -11.28
CA MET A 135 3.35 -9.01 -12.30
C MET A 135 4.25 -10.24 -12.09
N ALA A 136 4.61 -10.54 -10.83
CA ALA A 136 5.39 -11.73 -10.48
C ALA A 136 4.70 -13.04 -10.92
N ALA A 137 3.39 -13.14 -10.67
CA ALA A 137 2.60 -14.33 -10.96
C ALA A 137 2.23 -14.46 -12.45
N THR A 138 2.04 -13.35 -13.15
CA THR A 138 1.65 -13.32 -14.57
C THR A 138 2.84 -13.39 -15.52
N ARG A 139 4.03 -12.96 -15.07
CA ARG A 139 5.20 -12.66 -15.92
C ARG A 139 4.90 -11.68 -17.06
N VAL A 140 3.89 -10.82 -16.88
CA VAL A 140 3.55 -9.76 -17.84
C VAL A 140 4.06 -8.44 -17.27
N TYR A 141 5.16 -7.94 -17.85
CA TYR A 141 5.83 -6.71 -17.41
C TYR A 141 5.63 -5.55 -18.40
N SER A 142 4.59 -5.61 -19.23
CA SER A 142 4.32 -4.60 -20.26
C SER A 142 3.87 -3.28 -19.62
N THR A 143 4.60 -2.20 -19.91
CA THR A 143 4.25 -0.85 -19.43
C THR A 143 2.99 -0.30 -20.08
N LEU A 144 2.58 -0.82 -21.25
CA LEU A 144 1.38 -0.38 -21.98
C LEU A 144 0.07 -0.65 -21.23
N LEU A 145 0.08 -1.57 -20.27
CA LEU A 145 -1.09 -1.85 -19.43
C LEU A 145 -1.42 -0.69 -18.49
N PHE A 146 -0.42 0.08 -18.04
CA PHE A 146 -0.63 1.16 -17.09
C PHE A 146 -1.36 2.36 -17.69
N PRO A 147 -1.04 2.88 -18.89
CA PRO A 147 -1.84 3.92 -19.54
C PRO A 147 -3.29 3.52 -19.79
N VAL A 148 -3.54 2.26 -20.18
CA VAL A 148 -4.91 1.78 -20.40
C VAL A 148 -5.69 1.72 -19.08
N ALA A 149 -5.06 1.19 -18.03
CA ALA A 149 -5.65 1.19 -16.68
C ALA A 149 -5.91 2.61 -16.17
N ALA A 150 -4.98 3.54 -16.40
CA ALA A 150 -5.13 4.94 -16.03
C ALA A 150 -6.28 5.61 -16.78
N ALA A 151 -6.41 5.38 -18.09
CA ALA A 151 -7.51 5.91 -18.88
C ALA A 151 -8.88 5.39 -18.38
N LEU A 152 -8.97 4.09 -18.08
CA LEU A 152 -10.17 3.50 -17.49
C LEU A 152 -10.48 4.08 -16.10
N ALA A 153 -9.47 4.26 -15.26
CA ALA A 153 -9.63 4.86 -13.94
C ALA A 153 -10.12 6.31 -14.02
N ILE A 154 -9.58 7.10 -14.97
CA ILE A 154 -10.03 8.46 -15.23
C ILE A 154 -11.49 8.47 -15.67
N LEU A 155 -11.87 7.61 -16.63
CA LEU A 155 -13.26 7.50 -17.08
C LEU A 155 -14.23 7.13 -15.96
N LEU A 156 -13.84 6.19 -15.08
CA LEU A 156 -14.63 5.83 -13.89
C LEU A 156 -14.69 6.97 -12.87
N GLY A 157 -13.63 7.78 -12.76
CA GLY A 157 -13.60 8.97 -11.89
C GLY A 157 -14.59 10.06 -12.30
N PHE A 158 -14.91 10.17 -13.59
CA PHE A 158 -15.98 11.04 -14.10
C PHE A 158 -17.39 10.44 -13.97
N SER A 159 -17.53 9.30 -13.29
CA SER A 159 -18.82 8.67 -13.01
C SER A 159 -19.16 8.75 -11.52
N PRO A 160 -19.97 9.74 -11.09
CA PRO A 160 -20.46 9.85 -9.72
C PRO A 160 -21.17 8.57 -9.26
N LYS A 161 -21.79 7.84 -10.20
CA LYS A 161 -22.42 6.55 -9.93
C LYS A 161 -21.46 5.48 -9.48
N PHE A 162 -20.25 5.43 -10.05
CA PHE A 162 -19.20 4.54 -9.59
C PHE A 162 -18.70 4.96 -8.18
N GLY A 163 -18.57 6.26 -7.93
CA GLY A 163 -18.28 6.79 -6.60
C GLY A 163 -19.34 6.40 -5.56
N ALA A 164 -20.62 6.54 -5.90
CA ALA A 164 -21.75 6.13 -5.05
C ALA A 164 -21.72 4.63 -4.75
N LEU A 165 -21.40 3.78 -5.75
CA LEU A 165 -21.23 2.35 -5.54
C LEU A 165 -20.16 2.05 -4.48
N ILE A 166 -19.00 2.71 -4.56
CA ILE A 166 -17.92 2.54 -3.56
C ILE A 166 -18.39 3.01 -2.18
N GLN A 167 -19.14 4.10 -2.09
CA GLN A 167 -19.67 4.61 -0.81
C GLN A 167 -20.71 3.67 -0.18
N THR A 168 -21.38 2.83 -0.97
CA THR A 168 -22.29 1.81 -0.41
C THR A 168 -21.57 0.65 0.28
N ILE A 169 -20.24 0.53 0.14
CA ILE A 169 -19.49 -0.57 0.73
C ILE A 169 -19.48 -0.41 2.26
N PRO A 170 -20.06 -1.35 3.02
CA PRO A 170 -20.12 -1.27 4.47
C PRO A 170 -18.74 -1.29 5.14
N GLN A 171 -18.60 -0.54 6.24
CA GLN A 171 -17.37 -0.46 7.04
C GLN A 171 -16.82 -1.83 7.48
N PRO A 172 -17.63 -2.83 7.91
CA PRO A 172 -17.10 -4.15 8.27
C PRO A 172 -16.40 -4.87 7.12
N ILE A 173 -16.87 -4.65 5.87
CA ILE A 173 -16.24 -5.23 4.69
C ILE A 173 -14.91 -4.53 4.45
N LEU A 174 -14.88 -3.19 4.46
CA LEU A 174 -13.65 -2.41 4.30
C LEU A 174 -12.60 -2.81 5.34
N ALA A 175 -12.97 -2.92 6.62
CA ALA A 175 -12.06 -3.37 7.67
C ALA A 175 -11.48 -4.76 7.39
N GLY A 176 -12.33 -5.70 6.98
CA GLY A 176 -11.91 -7.06 6.62
C GLY A 176 -11.03 -7.12 5.36
N MET A 177 -11.22 -6.20 4.41
CA MET A 177 -10.37 -6.06 3.22
C MET A 177 -9.02 -5.45 3.57
N SER A 178 -9.00 -4.38 4.38
CA SER A 178 -7.78 -3.71 4.84
C SER A 178 -6.85 -4.69 5.55
N ILE A 179 -7.36 -5.57 6.40
CA ILE A 179 -6.53 -6.57 7.09
C ILE A 179 -5.86 -7.53 6.09
N VAL A 180 -6.57 -7.96 5.03
CA VAL A 180 -5.98 -8.83 4.02
C VAL A 180 -4.93 -8.08 3.21
N VAL A 181 -5.23 -6.85 2.78
CA VAL A 181 -4.32 -6.01 2.00
C VAL A 181 -3.05 -5.71 2.79
N PHE A 182 -3.17 -5.16 3.99
CA PHE A 182 -2.01 -4.87 4.85
C PHE A 182 -1.25 -6.13 5.24
N GLY A 183 -1.94 -7.25 5.46
CA GLY A 183 -1.32 -8.54 5.69
C GLY A 183 -0.47 -9.00 4.51
N LEU A 184 -0.99 -8.90 3.28
CA LEU A 184 -0.24 -9.25 2.06
C LEU A 184 0.96 -8.32 1.85
N ILE A 185 0.83 -7.02 2.14
CA ILE A 185 1.94 -6.06 2.08
C ILE A 185 3.04 -6.46 3.09
N ALA A 186 2.67 -6.78 4.33
CA ALA A 186 3.62 -7.21 5.36
C ALA A 186 4.37 -8.50 4.95
N VAL A 187 3.66 -9.50 4.42
CA VAL A 187 4.29 -10.74 3.91
C VAL A 187 5.17 -10.46 2.69
N SER A 188 4.80 -9.50 1.82
CA SER A 188 5.65 -9.06 0.71
C SER A 188 6.96 -8.44 1.21
N GLY A 189 6.92 -7.64 2.29
CA GLY A 189 8.12 -7.15 2.96
C GLY A 189 9.04 -8.27 3.47
N ALA A 190 8.46 -9.29 4.10
CA ALA A 190 9.22 -10.48 4.53
C ALA A 190 9.82 -11.24 3.34
N ARG A 191 9.10 -11.33 2.22
CA ARG A 191 9.59 -11.96 0.99
C ARG A 191 10.81 -11.23 0.43
N ILE A 192 10.85 -9.90 0.50
CA ILE A 192 12.02 -9.11 0.10
C ILE A 192 13.27 -9.52 0.91
N TRP A 193 13.14 -9.78 2.22
CA TRP A 193 14.27 -10.26 3.03
C TRP A 193 14.77 -11.63 2.59
N VAL A 194 13.85 -12.53 2.25
CA VAL A 194 14.19 -13.88 1.76
C VAL A 194 14.87 -13.80 0.39
N GLU A 195 14.31 -13.03 -0.56
CA GLU A 195 14.86 -12.90 -1.92
C GLU A 195 16.23 -12.20 -1.93
N ASN A 196 16.47 -11.26 -1.02
CA ASN A 196 17.78 -10.61 -0.85
C ASN A 196 18.74 -11.38 0.05
N HIS A 197 18.38 -12.60 0.49
CA HIS A 197 19.23 -13.47 1.32
C HIS A 197 19.75 -12.77 2.59
N VAL A 198 18.88 -12.05 3.29
CA VAL A 198 19.23 -11.37 4.55
C VAL A 198 19.63 -12.42 5.59
N ASP A 199 20.88 -12.36 6.05
CA ASP A 199 21.39 -13.26 7.08
C ASP A 199 20.93 -12.81 8.48
N PHE A 200 19.89 -13.47 8.99
CA PHE A 200 19.38 -13.25 10.34
C PHE A 200 20.21 -13.91 11.44
N SER A 201 21.26 -14.68 11.12
CA SER A 201 22.24 -15.14 12.10
C SER A 201 23.13 -13.98 12.60
N GLN A 202 23.21 -12.90 11.83
CA GLN A 202 23.87 -11.67 12.24
C GLN A 202 22.96 -10.88 13.18
N ASN A 203 23.42 -10.67 14.42
CA ASN A 203 22.67 -9.95 15.46
C ASN A 203 22.18 -8.57 15.00
N ARG A 204 22.93 -7.88 14.13
CA ARG A 204 22.53 -6.59 13.56
C ARG A 204 21.23 -6.71 12.77
N ASN A 205 21.18 -7.59 11.78
CA ASN A 205 20.00 -7.77 10.92
C ASN A 205 18.81 -8.26 11.73
N LEU A 206 19.05 -9.17 12.68
CA LEU A 206 18.02 -9.70 13.57
C LEU A 206 17.39 -8.60 14.42
N ILE A 207 18.19 -7.76 15.10
CA ILE A 207 17.65 -6.70 15.97
C ILE A 207 16.96 -5.62 15.13
N VAL A 208 17.52 -5.22 13.99
CA VAL A 208 16.87 -4.25 13.07
C VAL A 208 15.49 -4.76 12.65
N ALA A 209 15.38 -6.01 12.19
CA ALA A 209 14.11 -6.57 11.77
C ALA A 209 13.11 -6.71 12.93
N ALA A 210 13.55 -7.24 14.08
CA ALA A 210 12.69 -7.45 15.24
C ALA A 210 12.10 -6.15 15.79
N VAL A 211 12.93 -5.12 15.97
CA VAL A 211 12.49 -3.81 16.47
C VAL A 211 11.54 -3.15 15.48
N THR A 212 11.85 -3.19 14.19
CA THR A 212 11.00 -2.61 13.14
C THR A 212 9.63 -3.29 13.10
N LEU A 213 9.59 -4.62 13.21
CA LEU A 213 8.34 -5.39 13.22
C LEU A 213 7.47 -5.04 14.42
N ILE A 214 8.03 -4.97 15.64
CA ILE A 214 7.25 -4.69 16.85
C ILE A 214 6.78 -3.24 16.91
N LEU A 215 7.63 -2.28 16.55
CA LEU A 215 7.23 -0.86 16.50
C LEU A 215 6.12 -0.64 15.47
N GLY A 216 6.23 -1.28 14.30
CA GLY A 216 5.26 -1.15 13.23
C GLY A 216 3.94 -1.88 13.51
N ALA A 217 4.01 -3.16 13.91
CA ALA A 217 2.82 -3.97 14.17
C ALA A 217 2.10 -3.58 15.47
N GLY A 218 2.83 -3.04 16.45
CA GLY A 218 2.27 -2.56 17.71
C GLY A 218 1.68 -1.15 17.65
N ASP A 219 1.69 -0.51 16.47
CA ASP A 219 1.30 0.88 16.24
C ASP A 219 1.85 1.84 17.31
N PHE A 220 3.16 1.73 17.58
CA PHE A 220 3.82 2.56 18.59
C PHE A 220 3.90 4.00 18.09
N SER A 221 2.86 4.79 18.37
CA SER A 221 2.83 6.20 18.02
C SER A 221 3.64 7.03 19.00
N LEU A 222 4.58 7.84 18.52
CA LEU A 222 5.38 8.72 19.35
C LEU A 222 4.92 10.17 19.15
N SER A 223 4.43 10.78 20.22
CA SER A 223 4.01 12.18 20.22
C SER A 223 5.12 13.06 20.79
N ILE A 224 5.78 13.85 19.94
CA ILE A 224 6.82 14.81 20.35
C ILE A 224 6.35 16.22 19.99
N GLY A 225 6.17 17.08 20.98
CA GLY A 225 5.95 18.52 20.76
C GLY A 225 4.72 18.88 19.90
N GLY A 226 3.64 18.10 19.98
CA GLY A 226 2.43 18.29 19.17
C GLY A 226 2.42 17.55 17.83
N PHE A 227 3.52 16.85 17.48
CA PHE A 227 3.59 15.97 16.32
C PHE A 227 3.47 14.52 16.75
N THR A 228 2.53 13.78 16.16
CA THR A 228 2.39 12.34 16.37
C THR A 228 2.92 11.59 15.15
N ILE A 229 4.02 10.86 15.35
CA ILE A 229 4.53 9.90 14.37
C ILE A 229 3.77 8.60 14.61
N GLY A 230 3.00 8.12 13.62
CA GLY A 230 2.32 6.81 13.71
C GLY A 230 3.28 5.63 13.68
N GLY A 231 2.80 4.41 13.95
CA GLY A 231 3.64 3.22 14.08
C GLY A 231 4.55 2.92 12.89
N ILE A 232 4.10 3.19 11.66
CA ILE A 232 4.93 3.01 10.45
C ILE A 232 6.12 3.97 10.46
N GLY A 233 5.91 5.21 10.93
CA GLY A 233 6.96 6.21 11.01
C GLY A 233 7.98 5.87 12.09
N THR A 234 7.53 5.49 13.28
CA THR A 234 8.44 5.11 14.36
C THR A 234 9.23 3.84 14.03
N ALA A 235 8.60 2.87 13.36
CA ALA A 235 9.28 1.69 12.82
C ALA A 235 10.36 2.07 11.79
N THR A 236 10.05 2.95 10.84
CA THR A 236 10.99 3.34 9.78
C THR A 236 12.18 4.11 10.33
N PHE A 237 11.94 5.14 11.16
CA PHE A 237 13.03 5.89 11.79
C PHE A 237 13.82 5.02 12.75
N GLY A 238 13.16 4.16 13.53
CA GLY A 238 13.81 3.18 14.39
C GLY A 238 14.73 2.25 13.61
N ALA A 239 14.27 1.71 12.48
CA ALA A 239 15.07 0.86 11.60
C ALA A 239 16.31 1.58 11.07
N ILE A 240 16.15 2.81 10.57
CA ILE A 240 17.24 3.61 10.01
C ILE A 240 18.28 3.94 11.07
N ILE A 241 17.84 4.45 12.23
CA ILE A 241 18.73 4.85 13.33
C ILE A 241 19.49 3.63 13.87
N LEU A 242 18.77 2.54 14.12
CA LEU A 242 19.37 1.33 14.69
C LEU A 242 20.35 0.69 13.70
N ASN A 243 20.00 0.66 12.41
CA ASN A 243 20.90 0.21 11.36
C ASN A 243 22.17 1.08 11.26
N ALA A 244 22.02 2.40 11.30
CA ALA A 244 23.14 3.35 11.24
C ALA A 244 24.07 3.23 12.47
N LEU A 245 23.52 3.07 13.67
CA LEU A 245 24.29 2.93 14.91
C LEU A 245 25.04 1.59 15.01
N MET A 246 24.49 0.53 14.42
CA MET A 246 25.11 -0.81 14.45
C MET A 246 26.15 -1.02 13.33
N THR A 247 26.10 -0.25 12.25
CA THR A 247 27.05 -0.37 11.11
C THR A 247 28.52 -0.20 11.53
N PRO A 248 28.90 0.75 12.41
CA PRO A 248 30.27 0.88 12.91
C PRO A 248 30.75 -0.33 13.75
N GLY A 249 29.87 -0.93 14.56
CA GLY A 249 30.21 -2.05 15.43
C GLY A 249 30.59 -3.32 14.68
N GLU A 250 29.93 -3.56 13.54
CA GLU A 250 30.21 -4.72 12.69
C GLU A 250 31.54 -4.60 11.95
N ARG A 251 31.91 -3.39 11.50
CA ARG A 251 33.23 -3.10 10.91
C ARG A 251 34.38 -3.34 11.89
N MET A 252 34.16 -3.11 13.19
CA MET A 252 35.15 -3.41 14.24
C MET A 252 35.24 -4.91 14.55
N GLY A 253 34.12 -5.63 14.53
CA GLY A 253 34.08 -7.08 14.73
C GLY A 253 34.79 -7.86 13.61
N GLN A 254 34.58 -7.47 12.34
CA GLN A 254 35.27 -8.09 11.20
C GLN A 254 36.78 -7.83 11.20
N LYS A 255 37.24 -6.65 11.61
CA LYS A 255 38.67 -6.34 11.78
C LYS A 255 39.37 -7.13 12.89
N LYS A 256 38.62 -7.66 13.86
CA LYS A 256 39.17 -8.45 14.97
C LYS A 256 39.33 -9.93 14.61
N ASN A 257 38.68 -10.37 13.53
CA ASN A 257 38.67 -11.75 13.03
C ASN A 257 39.46 -11.92 11.70
N SER A 258 40.13 -10.87 11.19
CA SER A 258 41.10 -10.95 10.09
C SER A 258 42.52 -10.78 10.60
#